data_AF-A0A535WU38-F1
#
_entry.id   AF-A0A535WU38-F1
#
_cell.length_a   1.000
_cell.length_b   1.000
_cell.length_c   1.000
_cell.angle_alpha   90.00
_cell.angle_beta   90.00
_cell.angle_gamma   90.00
#
_symmetry.space_group_name_H-M   'P 1'
#
loop_
_entity.id
_entity.type
_entity.pdbx_description
1 polymer ?
#
loop_
_entity_poly.entity_id
_entity_poly.type
_entity_poly.pdbx_seq_one_letter_code
_entity_poly.pdbx_strand_id
1 'polypeptide(L)'
;MSRPSSEDARADRRIQASTLAQKLWDAHVVRSAEGEPDLLFVDLHLVHEVTSPQAFEGLRLAGRKVRRPDLSVATMDHNVPTRGGVRAADDMSRKQMEVLTENCRREGIPL
;
A
#
# COMPACT_ATOMS: atom_id res chain seq x y z
N MET A 1 -4.48 -19.50 -37.81
CA MET A 1 -3.47 -18.50 -37.39
C MET A 1 -3.38 -18.58 -35.88
N SER A 2 -2.28 -19.13 -35.35
CA SER A 2 -2.09 -19.28 -33.90
C SER A 2 -1.88 -17.90 -33.26
N ARG A 3 -2.62 -17.59 -32.20
CA ARG A 3 -2.46 -16.34 -31.45
C ARG A 3 -1.06 -16.31 -30.81
N PRO A 4 -0.35 -15.17 -30.83
CA PRO A 4 0.95 -15.04 -30.18
C PRO A 4 0.82 -15.27 -28.67
N SER A 5 1.87 -15.80 -28.06
CA SER A 5 1.90 -16.11 -26.63
C SER A 5 1.94 -14.83 -25.78
N SER A 6 1.61 -14.93 -24.48
CA SER A 6 1.69 -13.79 -23.56
C SER A 6 3.12 -13.23 -23.38
N GLU A 7 4.14 -14.03 -23.66
CA GLU A 7 5.54 -13.61 -23.66
C GLU A 7 5.88 -12.77 -24.91
N ASP A 8 5.34 -13.14 -26.08
CA ASP A 8 5.56 -12.40 -27.34
C ASP A 8 4.96 -10.99 -27.28
N ALA A 9 3.79 -10.82 -26.66
CA ALA A 9 3.16 -9.51 -26.49
C ALA A 9 3.95 -8.57 -25.56
N ARG A 10 4.69 -9.11 -24.59
CA ARG A 10 5.54 -8.33 -23.67
C ARG A 10 6.87 -7.93 -24.31
N ALA A 11 7.45 -8.78 -25.16
CA ALA A 11 8.65 -8.47 -25.91
C ALA A 11 8.40 -7.33 -26.91
N ASP A 12 7.26 -7.36 -27.61
CA ASP A 12 6.84 -6.34 -28.58
C ASP A 12 6.63 -4.95 -27.94
N ARG A 13 6.18 -4.92 -26.67
CA ARG A 13 6.03 -3.68 -25.88
C ARG A 13 7.35 -3.01 -25.50
N ARG A 14 8.47 -3.74 -25.43
CA ARG A 14 9.79 -3.14 -25.09
C ARG A 14 10.39 -2.31 -26.23
N ILE A 15 9.92 -2.51 -27.46
CA ILE A 15 10.45 -1.81 -28.66
C ILE A 15 9.61 -0.57 -29.00
N GLN A 16 8.37 -0.45 -28.48
CA GLN A 16 7.53 0.73 -28.66
C GLN A 16 7.88 1.86 -27.68
N ALA A 17 7.74 3.10 -28.14
CA ALA A 17 7.85 4.28 -27.28
C ALA A 17 6.80 4.21 -26.17
N SER A 18 7.27 4.00 -24.94
CA SER A 18 6.44 3.89 -23.74
C SER A 18 6.65 5.07 -22.80
N THR A 19 5.58 5.46 -22.11
CA THR A 19 5.64 6.49 -21.05
C THR A 19 6.40 5.95 -19.84
N LEU A 20 6.90 6.84 -18.97
CA LEU A 20 7.55 6.43 -17.73
C LEU A 20 6.62 5.57 -16.86
N ALA A 21 5.33 5.91 -16.81
CA ALA A 21 4.33 5.15 -16.06
C ALA A 21 4.19 3.71 -16.58
N GLN A 22 4.18 3.51 -17.90
CA GLN A 22 4.13 2.16 -18.50
C GLN A 22 5.39 1.36 -18.18
N LYS A 23 6.57 1.99 -18.29
CA LYS A 23 7.85 1.33 -17.93
C LYS A 23 7.87 0.90 -16.47
N LEU A 24 7.41 1.75 -15.56
CA LEU A 24 7.31 1.42 -14.14
C LEU A 24 6.28 0.32 -13.89
N TRP A 25 5.09 0.40 -14.48
CA TRP A 25 4.08 -0.64 -14.36
C TRP A 25 4.60 -2.00 -14.80
N ASP A 26 5.12 -2.07 -16.03
CA ASP A 26 5.63 -3.31 -16.64
C ASP A 26 6.77 -3.94 -15.82
N ALA A 27 7.55 -3.13 -15.11
CA ALA A 27 8.61 -3.60 -14.21
C ALA A 27 8.09 -4.23 -12.90
N HIS A 28 6.85 -3.93 -12.48
CA HIS A 28 6.27 -4.39 -11.21
C HIS A 28 5.16 -5.45 -11.38
N VAL A 29 4.84 -5.84 -12.61
CA VAL A 29 3.90 -6.94 -12.86
C VAL A 29 4.53 -8.29 -12.47
N VAL A 30 3.92 -8.96 -11.51
CA VAL A 30 4.28 -10.32 -11.06
C VAL A 30 3.65 -11.37 -11.97
N ARG A 31 2.39 -11.18 -12.39
CA ARG A 31 1.66 -12.07 -13.30
C ARG A 31 0.71 -11.26 -14.17
N SER A 32 0.65 -11.61 -15.45
CA SER A 32 -0.47 -11.26 -16.33
C SER A 32 -1.17 -12.53 -16.78
N ALA A 33 -2.49 -12.47 -17.00
CA ALA A 33 -3.26 -13.55 -17.59
C ALA A 33 -4.38 -12.99 -18.47
N GLU A 34 -4.74 -13.73 -19.53
CA GLU A 34 -5.79 -13.30 -20.46
C GLU A 34 -7.13 -13.17 -19.72
N GLY A 35 -7.77 -12.01 -19.83
CA GLY A 35 -9.06 -11.71 -19.19
C GLY A 35 -8.98 -11.37 -17.70
N GLU A 36 -7.80 -11.32 -17.09
CA GLU A 36 -7.59 -10.92 -15.70
C GLU A 36 -6.79 -9.61 -15.61
N PRO A 37 -7.01 -8.77 -14.58
CA PRO A 37 -6.10 -7.68 -14.28
C PRO A 37 -4.68 -8.17 -14.00
N ASP A 38 -3.69 -7.34 -14.28
CA ASP A 38 -2.31 -7.60 -13.87
C ASP A 38 -2.21 -7.73 -12.35
N LEU A 39 -1.46 -8.72 -11.90
CA LEU A 39 -1.05 -8.83 -10.51
C LEU A 39 0.23 -8.02 -10.31
N LEU A 40 0.12 -6.96 -9.49
CA LEU A 40 1.26 -6.15 -9.06
C LEU A 40 1.72 -6.56 -7.65
N PHE A 41 3.02 -6.45 -7.43
CA PHE A 41 3.57 -6.36 -6.08
C PHE A 41 3.69 -4.88 -5.70
N VAL A 42 3.31 -4.53 -4.46
CA VAL A 42 3.39 -3.16 -3.96
C VAL A 42 4.62 -3.04 -3.05
N ASP A 43 5.58 -2.23 -3.44
CA ASP A 43 6.88 -2.12 -2.76
C ASP A 43 6.90 -1.13 -1.59
N LEU A 44 5.87 -0.29 -1.45
CA LEU A 44 5.74 0.65 -0.34
C LEU A 44 4.27 0.87 0.01
N HIS A 45 3.95 0.68 1.28
CA HIS A 45 2.66 0.99 1.87
C HIS A 45 2.81 2.21 2.78
N LEU A 46 2.11 3.30 2.44
CA LEU A 46 2.00 4.48 3.29
C LEU A 46 0.68 4.41 4.04
N VAL A 47 0.75 4.44 5.37
CA VAL A 47 -0.40 4.29 6.25
C VAL A 47 -0.50 5.47 7.22
N HIS A 48 -1.71 5.81 7.63
CA HIS A 48 -1.99 6.98 8.46
C HIS A 48 -3.20 6.76 9.37
N GLU A 49 -3.36 7.63 10.36
CA GLU A 49 -4.21 7.46 11.55
C GLU A 49 -5.72 7.50 11.25
N VAL A 50 -6.13 7.95 10.06
CA VAL A 50 -7.55 8.12 9.73
C VAL A 50 -8.17 6.85 9.14
N THR A 51 -7.48 6.21 8.20
CA THR A 51 -8.03 5.09 7.40
C THR A 51 -7.36 3.75 7.68
N SER A 52 -6.13 3.76 8.16
CA SER A 52 -5.36 2.53 8.37
C SER A 52 -5.84 1.72 9.57
N PRO A 53 -6.36 2.30 10.68
CA PRO A 53 -7.00 1.52 11.74
C PRO A 53 -8.04 0.51 11.23
N GLN A 54 -8.89 0.92 10.28
CA GLN A 54 -9.93 0.08 9.69
C GLN A 54 -9.32 -1.02 8.82
N ALA A 55 -8.25 -0.72 8.08
CA ALA A 55 -7.53 -1.71 7.28
C ALA A 55 -6.84 -2.78 8.16
N PHE A 56 -6.20 -2.38 9.26
CA PHE A 56 -5.61 -3.31 10.23
C PHE A 56 -6.67 -4.19 10.89
N GLU A 57 -7.82 -3.62 11.23
CA GLU A 57 -8.94 -4.40 11.77
C GLU A 57 -9.48 -5.41 10.75
N GLY A 58 -9.60 -5.02 9.48
CA GLY A 58 -9.96 -5.93 8.39
C GLY A 58 -9.01 -7.12 8.26
N LEU A 59 -7.69 -6.88 8.37
CA LEU A 59 -6.69 -7.96 8.40
C LEU A 59 -6.91 -8.88 9.60
N ARG A 60 -7.10 -8.31 10.80
CA ARG A 60 -7.32 -9.06 12.04
C ARG A 60 -8.56 -9.95 11.95
N LEU A 61 -9.68 -9.41 11.47
CA LEU A 61 -10.94 -10.15 11.28
C LEU A 61 -10.80 -11.27 10.24
N ALA A 62 -9.96 -11.08 9.22
CA ALA A 62 -9.63 -12.10 8.24
C ALA A 62 -8.56 -13.12 8.72
N GLY A 63 -8.07 -13.01 9.97
CA GLY A 63 -7.00 -13.87 10.50
C GLY A 63 -5.66 -13.66 9.81
N ARG A 64 -5.43 -12.47 9.22
CA ARG A 64 -4.22 -12.11 8.49
C ARG A 64 -3.36 -11.14 9.29
N LYS A 65 -2.06 -11.19 9.06
CA LYS A 65 -1.08 -10.21 9.54
C LYS A 65 -0.58 -9.35 8.39
N VAL A 66 0.02 -8.20 8.71
CA VAL A 66 0.77 -7.44 7.70
C VAL A 66 1.91 -8.31 7.16
N ARG A 67 1.92 -8.52 5.84
CA ARG A 67 2.84 -9.48 5.20
C ARG A 67 4.27 -8.94 5.11
N ARG A 68 4.43 -7.62 4.89
CA ARG A 68 5.71 -6.93 4.73
C ARG A 68 5.75 -5.63 5.55
N PRO A 69 5.92 -5.73 6.88
CA PRO A 69 6.07 -4.54 7.72
C PRO A 69 7.30 -3.69 7.33
N ASP A 70 8.33 -4.34 6.78
CA ASP A 70 9.55 -3.71 6.26
C ASP A 70 9.33 -2.82 5.04
N LEU A 71 8.20 -3.00 4.33
CA LEU A 71 7.76 -2.18 3.20
C LEU A 71 6.62 -1.23 3.59
N SER A 72 6.38 -1.02 4.89
CA SER A 72 5.29 -0.20 5.40
C SER A 72 5.84 0.94 6.25
N VAL A 73 5.34 2.15 6.04
CA VAL A 73 5.71 3.34 6.81
C VAL A 73 4.44 4.03 7.27
N ALA A 74 4.34 4.29 8.58
CA ALA A 74 3.21 4.98 9.17
C ALA A 74 3.54 6.44 9.46
N THR A 75 2.55 7.33 9.33
CA THR A 75 2.66 8.74 9.71
C THR A 75 1.41 9.21 10.44
N MET A 76 1.56 10.25 11.27
CA MET A 76 0.44 11.00 11.87
C MET A 76 0.46 12.43 11.32
N ASP A 77 -0.27 12.68 10.26
CA ASP A 77 -0.22 13.92 9.49
C ASP A 77 -1.58 14.62 9.35
N HIS A 78 -2.67 13.95 9.70
CA HIS A 78 -4.03 14.48 9.54
C HIS A 78 -4.59 15.08 10.84
N ASN A 79 -4.28 14.47 11.98
CA ASN A 79 -4.90 14.75 13.27
C ASN A 79 -3.97 15.40 14.28
N VAL A 80 -2.71 15.65 13.91
CA VAL A 80 -1.77 16.40 14.76
C VAL A 80 -2.05 17.89 14.58
N PRO A 81 -2.58 18.61 15.59
CA PRO A 81 -2.87 20.03 15.46
C PRO A 81 -1.59 20.83 15.21
N THR A 82 -1.65 21.77 14.25
CA THR A 82 -0.53 22.67 13.93
C THR A 82 -0.05 23.48 15.14
N ARG A 83 -0.96 23.81 16.08
CA ARG A 83 -0.64 24.50 17.34
C ARG A 83 -0.82 23.55 18.52
N GLY A 84 0.19 23.46 19.38
CA GLY A 84 0.16 22.63 20.59
C GLY A 84 0.43 21.13 20.37
N GLY A 85 0.52 20.68 19.11
CA GLY A 85 0.86 19.31 18.74
C GLY A 85 -0.11 18.28 19.33
N VAL A 86 0.35 17.03 19.48
CA VAL A 86 -0.46 15.89 19.96
C VAL A 86 -1.20 16.18 21.28
N ARG A 87 -0.65 17.04 22.14
CA ARG A 87 -1.30 17.40 23.41
C ARG A 87 -2.59 18.18 23.22
N ALA A 88 -2.69 18.99 22.18
CA ALA A 88 -3.84 19.82 21.85
C ALA A 88 -4.90 19.10 21.01
N ALA A 89 -4.69 17.82 20.68
CA ALA A 89 -5.65 17.04 19.91
C ALA A 89 -6.93 16.80 20.73
N ASP A 90 -8.08 16.93 20.07
CA ASP A 90 -9.38 16.52 20.59
C ASP A 90 -9.43 15.00 20.83
N ASP A 91 -10.47 14.54 21.52
CA ASP A 91 -10.59 13.14 21.94
C ASP A 91 -10.65 12.16 20.77
N MET A 92 -11.29 12.54 19.66
CA MET A 92 -11.39 11.69 18.47
C MET A 92 -10.03 11.58 17.76
N SER A 93 -9.39 12.72 17.53
CA SER A 93 -8.05 12.83 16.95
C SER A 93 -7.03 12.02 17.76
N ARG A 94 -7.05 12.16 19.09
CA ARG A 94 -6.22 11.40 20.02
C ARG A 94 -6.47 9.91 19.90
N LYS A 95 -7.75 9.49 19.85
CA LYS A 95 -8.10 8.08 19.75
C LYS A 95 -7.58 7.46 18.45
N GLN A 96 -7.70 8.17 17.32
CA GLN A 96 -7.19 7.70 16.03
C GLN A 96 -5.66 7.53 16.05
N MET A 97 -4.92 8.49 16.61
CA MET A 97 -3.47 8.39 16.80
C MET A 97 -3.06 7.22 17.71
N GLU A 98 -3.76 7.02 18.83
CA GLU A 98 -3.50 5.90 19.74
C GLU A 98 -3.73 4.54 19.08
N VAL A 99 -4.82 4.42 18.31
CA VAL A 99 -5.14 3.17 17.60
C VAL A 99 -4.08 2.86 16.54
N LEU A 100 -3.63 3.87 15.77
CA LEU A 100 -2.52 3.66 14.83
C LEU A 100 -1.25 3.21 15.56
N THR A 101 -0.89 3.86 16.68
CA THR A 101 0.29 3.52 17.48
C THR A 101 0.28 2.05 17.91
N GLU A 102 -0.84 1.58 18.44
CA GLU A 102 -0.96 0.19 18.88
C GLU A 102 -0.92 -0.79 17.70
N ASN A 103 -1.52 -0.44 16.57
CA ASN A 103 -1.45 -1.26 15.36
C ASN A 103 -0.01 -1.37 14.84
N CYS A 104 0.72 -0.25 14.73
CA CYS A 104 2.10 -0.25 14.29
C CYS A 104 3.00 -1.07 15.22
N ARG A 105 2.83 -0.92 16.55
CA ARG A 105 3.54 -1.71 17.55
C ARG A 105 3.27 -3.20 17.40
N ARG A 106 2.01 -3.59 17.17
CA ARG A 106 1.62 -5.00 17.03
C ARG A 106 2.16 -5.64 15.74
N GLU A 107 2.11 -4.90 14.63
CA GLU A 107 2.49 -5.41 13.31
C GLU A 107 3.99 -5.20 12.98
N GLY A 108 4.73 -4.47 13.82
CA GLY A 108 6.15 -4.19 13.62
C GLY A 108 6.43 -3.14 12.54
N ILE A 109 5.54 -2.14 12.41
CA ILE A 109 5.65 -1.06 11.43
C ILE A 109 6.30 0.17 12.09
N PRO A 110 7.30 0.81 11.46
CA PRO A 110 7.83 2.09 11.90
C PRO A 110 6.77 3.20 11.86
N LEU A 111 6.70 4.00 12.93
CA LEU A 111 5.80 5.15 13.11
C LEU A 111 6.61 6.37 13.53
#